data_AF-A0A8J9UY40-F1
#
_entry.id   AF-A0A8J9UY40-F1
#
_cell.length_a   1.000
_cell.length_b   1.000
_cell.length_c   1.000
_cell.angle_alpha   90.00
_cell.angle_beta   90.00
_cell.angle_gamma   90.00
#
_symmetry.space_group_name_H-M   'P 1'
#
loop_
_entity.id
_entity.type
_entity.pdbx_description
1 polymer ?
#
loop_
_entity_poly.entity_id
_entity_poly.type
_entity_poly.pdbx_seq_one_letter_code
_entity_poly.pdbx_strand_id
1 'polypeptide(L)'
;MSFVNLLGSLRHKGFLTLSSVTVLPMKIPTVIMVRNYKKRKENSVNEDDAERAVLCVVNNGMKLKTAAAIYNIKPTTLYNRVKIFKEKITLKSKDYSSKHTVYQVFTNDEEYMLEKYFLRMSKMNYGLTYVQGRERIGIPIC
;
A
#
# COMPACT_ATOMS: atom_id res chain seq x y z
N MET A 1 -13.35 51.97 9.63
CA MET A 1 -12.15 52.69 10.08
C MET A 1 -11.01 52.35 9.15
N SER A 2 -10.68 53.30 8.29
CA SER A 2 -9.52 53.28 7.41
C SER A 2 -8.28 53.65 8.23
N PHE A 3 -7.11 53.12 7.86
CA PHE A 3 -5.82 53.84 7.68
C PHE A 3 -4.65 52.88 7.84
N VAL A 4 -4.14 52.46 6.68
CA VAL A 4 -2.75 52.06 6.47
C VAL A 4 -1.89 53.29 6.71
N ASN A 5 -0.82 53.20 7.51
CA ASN A 5 0.32 54.12 7.50
C ASN A 5 1.55 53.36 8.01
N LEU A 6 2.54 53.06 7.17
CA LEU A 6 3.58 53.92 6.58
C LEU A 6 4.79 54.10 7.51
N LEU A 7 5.90 53.60 6.99
CA LEU A 7 7.30 53.78 7.39
C LEU A 7 7.65 55.06 8.17
N GLY A 8 8.65 54.93 9.04
CA GLY A 8 9.82 55.81 8.91
C GLY A 8 10.61 56.13 10.18
N SER A 9 11.92 55.88 10.05
CA SER A 9 13.00 56.80 10.46
C SER A 9 13.42 56.85 11.94
N LEU A 10 14.64 56.42 12.25
CA LEU A 10 15.79 57.34 12.27
C LEU A 10 17.09 56.62 12.70
N ARG A 11 18.07 56.83 11.84
CA ARG A 11 19.48 56.45 11.90
C ARG A 11 20.21 57.42 12.83
N HIS A 12 20.86 56.92 13.89
CA HIS A 12 21.90 57.69 14.59
C HIS A 12 23.24 56.95 14.58
N LYS A 13 24.26 57.72 14.23
CA LYS A 13 25.65 57.35 13.96
C LYS A 13 26.40 57.07 15.27
N GLY A 14 27.32 56.11 15.24
CA GLY A 14 28.33 55.90 16.28
C GLY A 14 29.37 54.91 15.79
N PHE A 15 30.50 55.42 15.30
CA PHE A 15 31.64 54.68 14.77
C PHE A 15 32.72 54.69 15.84
N LEU A 16 33.03 53.56 16.49
CA LEU A 16 34.32 53.36 17.18
C LEU A 16 34.67 51.87 17.20
N THR A 17 35.91 51.61 16.78
CA THR A 17 36.57 50.35 16.51
C THR A 17 36.81 49.51 17.76
N LEU A 18 36.45 48.22 17.74
CA LEU A 18 37.09 47.18 18.55
C LEU A 18 37.16 45.89 17.72
N SER A 19 38.41 45.50 17.42
CA SER A 19 38.88 44.15 17.08
C SER A 19 37.84 43.13 16.62
N SER A 20 37.91 42.74 15.34
CA SER A 20 37.36 41.49 14.81
C SER A 20 38.01 40.30 15.53
N VAL A 21 37.58 40.01 16.76
CA VAL A 21 37.74 38.68 17.35
C VAL A 21 36.71 37.82 16.64
N THR A 22 37.14 37.10 15.62
CA THR A 22 36.36 36.03 15.01
C THR A 22 36.18 34.93 16.06
N VAL A 23 35.16 35.08 16.90
CA VAL A 23 34.67 33.98 17.71
C VAL A 23 34.07 32.98 16.72
N LEU A 24 34.87 31.97 16.34
CA LEU A 24 34.37 30.85 15.56
C LEU A 24 33.15 30.30 16.30
N PRO A 25 31.99 30.11 15.64
CA PRO A 25 30.83 29.54 16.30
C PRO A 25 31.23 28.15 16.79
N MET A 26 31.32 27.98 18.11
CA MET A 26 31.50 26.67 18.71
C MET A 26 30.37 25.77 18.21
N LYS A 27 30.74 24.76 17.42
CA LYS A 27 29.83 23.72 16.97
C LYS A 27 29.38 22.97 18.22
N ILE A 28 28.20 23.32 18.76
CA ILE A 28 27.59 22.56 19.84
C ILE A 28 27.43 21.14 19.28
N PRO A 29 28.03 20.10 19.91
CA PRO A 29 27.80 18.74 19.48
C PRO A 29 26.31 18.49 19.65
N THR A 30 25.59 18.34 18.53
CA THR A 30 24.23 17.82 18.53
C THR A 30 24.33 16.42 19.11
N VAL A 31 24.01 16.27 20.40
CA VAL A 31 23.82 14.95 21.00
C VAL A 31 22.72 14.31 20.18
N ILE A 32 23.08 13.38 19.30
CA ILE A 32 22.12 12.62 18.52
C ILE A 32 21.35 11.81 19.55
N MET A 33 20.17 12.31 19.92
CA MET A 33 19.29 11.61 20.84
C MET A 33 18.77 10.38 20.12
N VAL A 34 19.46 9.25 20.30
CA VAL A 34 19.04 7.96 19.76
C VAL A 34 17.79 7.56 20.52
N ARG A 35 16.63 7.79 19.89
CA ARG A 35 15.33 7.38 20.40
C ARG A 35 15.37 5.90 20.79
N ASN A 36 15.11 5.59 22.07
CA ASN A 36 14.96 4.22 22.54
C ASN A 36 13.62 3.67 22.06
N TYR A 37 13.60 3.18 20.81
CA TYR A 37 12.40 2.64 20.20
C TYR A 37 12.07 1.27 20.79
N LYS A 38 10.98 1.20 21.58
CA LYS A 38 10.38 -0.06 21.98
C LYS A 38 9.43 -0.53 20.87
N LYS A 39 9.74 -1.67 20.25
CA LYS A 39 8.88 -2.29 19.23
C LYS A 39 7.51 -2.59 19.84
N ARG A 40 6.43 -2.22 19.13
CA ARG A 40 5.07 -2.60 19.53
C ARG A 40 4.93 -4.12 19.44
N LYS A 41 4.28 -4.73 20.44
CA LYS A 41 3.98 -6.17 20.41
C LYS A 41 3.06 -6.48 19.23
N GLU A 42 3.40 -7.53 18.52
CA GLU A 42 2.60 -8.05 17.42
C GLU A 42 1.33 -8.68 18.01
N ASN A 43 0.17 -8.24 17.56
CA ASN A 43 -1.09 -8.82 18.00
C ASN A 43 -1.35 -10.07 17.16
N SER A 44 -0.94 -11.23 17.64
CA SER A 44 -1.35 -12.50 17.04
C SER A 44 -2.85 -12.67 17.26
N VAL A 45 -3.61 -12.76 16.17
CA VAL A 45 -5.05 -13.03 16.20
C VAL A 45 -5.23 -14.51 15.96
N ASN A 46 -6.16 -15.15 16.66
CA ASN A 46 -6.54 -16.52 16.35
C ASN A 46 -7.24 -16.55 14.98
N GLU A 47 -6.63 -17.22 14.01
CA GLU A 47 -7.12 -17.23 12.63
C GLU A 47 -8.45 -17.96 12.50
N ASP A 48 -8.63 -19.09 13.21
CA ASP A 48 -9.86 -19.87 13.19
C ASP A 48 -11.08 -19.07 13.68
N ASP A 49 -10.90 -18.33 14.77
CA ASP A 49 -11.96 -17.48 15.32
C ASP A 49 -12.27 -16.30 14.40
N ALA A 50 -11.25 -15.77 13.72
CA ALA A 50 -11.42 -14.69 12.76
C ALA A 50 -12.24 -15.14 11.53
N GLU A 51 -11.99 -16.34 11.02
CA GLU A 51 -12.74 -16.91 9.91
C GLU A 51 -14.21 -17.16 10.29
N ARG A 52 -14.46 -17.78 11.45
CA ARG A 52 -15.82 -18.01 11.97
C ARG A 52 -16.58 -16.71 12.19
N ALA A 53 -15.91 -15.68 12.73
CA ALA A 53 -16.50 -14.37 12.94
C ALA A 53 -16.90 -13.69 11.62
N VAL A 54 -16.05 -13.77 10.59
CA VAL A 54 -16.34 -13.22 9.25
C VAL A 54 -17.57 -13.92 8.67
N LEU A 55 -17.63 -15.25 8.73
CA LEU A 55 -18.77 -16.03 8.21
C LEU A 55 -20.07 -15.66 8.92
N CYS A 56 -20.06 -15.49 10.24
CA CYS A 56 -21.25 -15.07 10.99
C CYS A 56 -21.75 -13.67 10.58
N VAL A 57 -20.84 -12.74 10.30
CA VAL A 57 -21.22 -11.38 9.87
C VAL A 57 -21.80 -11.39 8.45
N VAL A 58 -21.21 -12.18 7.55
CA VAL A 58 -21.61 -12.20 6.14
C VAL A 58 -22.87 -13.04 5.92
N ASN A 59 -22.95 -14.23 6.52
CA ASN A 59 -24.05 -15.17 6.27
C ASN A 59 -25.24 -14.93 7.20
N ASN A 60 -24.99 -14.68 8.50
CA ASN A 60 -26.06 -14.54 9.50
C ASN A 60 -26.44 -13.07 9.74
N GLY A 61 -25.77 -12.11 9.09
CA GLY A 61 -26.09 -10.68 9.20
C GLY A 61 -25.81 -10.06 10.57
N MET A 62 -24.95 -10.68 11.38
CA MET A 62 -24.61 -10.18 12.73
C MET A 62 -23.88 -8.83 12.69
N LYS A 63 -24.13 -7.98 13.69
CA LYS A 63 -23.40 -6.71 13.82
C LYS A 63 -21.91 -6.97 14.10
N LEU A 64 -21.02 -6.19 13.49
CA LEU A 64 -19.57 -6.32 13.64
C LEU A 64 -19.13 -6.28 15.12
N LYS A 65 -19.72 -5.39 15.92
CA LYS A 65 -19.38 -5.25 17.34
C LYS A 65 -19.81 -6.47 18.17
N THR A 66 -20.98 -7.04 17.87
CA THR A 66 -21.50 -8.21 18.61
C THR A 66 -20.70 -9.46 18.24
N ALA A 67 -20.40 -9.65 16.96
CA ALA A 67 -19.53 -10.74 16.50
C ALA A 67 -18.12 -10.62 17.09
N ALA A 68 -17.52 -9.43 17.08
CA ALA A 68 -16.19 -9.17 17.66
C ALA A 68 -16.13 -9.52 19.16
N ALA A 69 -17.19 -9.21 19.91
CA ALA A 69 -17.27 -9.55 21.33
C ALA A 69 -17.37 -11.06 21.59
N ILE A 70 -18.16 -11.78 20.79
CA ILE A 70 -18.35 -13.24 20.93
C ILE A 70 -17.04 -13.99 20.66
N TYR A 71 -16.32 -13.61 19.61
CA TYR A 71 -15.08 -14.28 19.19
C TYR A 71 -13.82 -13.68 19.81
N ASN A 72 -13.96 -12.69 20.71
CA ASN A 72 -12.86 -12.01 21.38
C ASN A 72 -11.80 -11.41 20.41
N ILE A 73 -12.27 -10.78 19.33
CA ILE A 73 -11.42 -10.14 18.31
C ILE A 73 -11.63 -8.64 18.36
N LYS A 74 -10.58 -7.86 18.08
CA LYS A 74 -10.70 -6.39 17.96
C LYS A 74 -11.70 -6.03 16.84
N PRO A 75 -12.68 -5.15 17.07
CA PRO A 75 -13.67 -4.78 16.05
C PRO A 75 -13.06 -4.25 14.76
N THR A 76 -11.94 -3.51 14.87
CA THR A 76 -11.18 -2.98 13.73
C THR A 76 -10.57 -4.09 12.88
N THR A 77 -10.02 -5.13 13.52
CA THR A 77 -9.47 -6.30 12.82
C THR A 77 -10.58 -7.02 12.07
N LEU A 78 -11.72 -7.29 12.72
CA LEU A 78 -12.84 -7.98 12.09
C LEU A 78 -13.40 -7.19 10.89
N TYR A 79 -13.53 -5.87 11.03
CA TYR A 79 -13.94 -4.99 9.92
C TYR A 79 -13.02 -5.15 8.70
N ASN A 80 -11.71 -5.09 8.90
CA ASN A 80 -10.74 -5.24 7.81
C ASN A 80 -10.85 -6.61 7.14
N ARG A 81 -11.02 -7.68 7.94
CA ARG A 81 -11.20 -9.06 7.43
C ARG A 81 -12.47 -9.18 6.58
N VAL A 82 -13.59 -8.64 7.06
CA VAL A 82 -14.87 -8.64 6.31
C VAL A 82 -14.76 -7.83 5.02
N LYS A 83 -14.08 -6.68 5.05
CA LYS A 83 -13.83 -5.87 3.84
C LYS A 83 -13.07 -6.68 2.78
N ILE A 84 -11.94 -7.28 3.15
CA ILE A 84 -11.13 -8.11 2.26
C ILE A 84 -11.95 -9.31 1.73
N PHE A 85 -12.74 -9.94 2.59
CA PHE A 85 -13.59 -11.06 2.20
C PHE A 85 -14.62 -10.68 1.14
N LYS A 86 -15.30 -9.54 1.32
CA LYS A 86 -16.24 -9.00 0.32
C LYS A 86 -15.55 -8.64 -0.99
N GLU A 87 -14.39 -8.00 -0.93
CA GLU A 87 -13.59 -7.68 -2.13
C GLU A 87 -13.20 -8.96 -2.89
N LYS A 88 -12.80 -10.03 -2.19
CA LYS A 88 -12.49 -11.32 -2.82
C LYS A 88 -13.71 -11.94 -3.51
N ILE A 89 -14.90 -11.85 -2.90
CA ILE A 89 -16.14 -12.32 -3.53
C ILE A 89 -16.41 -11.50 -4.80
N THR A 90 -16.33 -10.18 -4.72
CA THR A 90 -16.55 -9.28 -5.86
C THR A 90 -15.52 -9.51 -6.97
N LEU A 91 -14.26 -9.80 -6.65
CA LEU A 91 -13.23 -10.10 -7.65
C LEU A 91 -13.50 -11.44 -8.36
N LYS A 92 -13.97 -12.46 -7.64
CA LYS A 92 -14.36 -13.74 -8.26
C LYS A 92 -15.57 -13.60 -9.18
N SER A 93 -16.49 -12.68 -8.88
CA SER A 93 -17.69 -12.45 -9.68
C SER A 93 -17.52 -11.40 -10.77
N LYS A 94 -16.34 -10.78 -10.89
CA LYS A 94 -16.08 -9.86 -11.99
C LYS A 94 -15.77 -10.68 -13.23
N ASP A 95 -16.76 -10.82 -14.09
CA ASP A 95 -16.54 -11.29 -15.45
C ASP A 95 -15.70 -10.22 -16.17
N TYR A 96 -14.42 -10.51 -16.37
CA TYR A 96 -13.50 -9.66 -17.13
C TYR A 96 -13.76 -9.72 -18.64
N SER A 97 -15.01 -9.95 -19.06
CA SER A 97 -15.39 -9.90 -20.46
C SER A 97 -15.30 -8.44 -20.92
N SER A 98 -14.38 -8.13 -21.83
CA SER A 98 -14.37 -6.81 -22.46
C SER A 98 -15.62 -6.66 -23.33
N LYS A 99 -16.24 -5.47 -23.35
CA LYS A 99 -17.36 -5.17 -24.27
C LYS A 99 -16.92 -5.24 -25.75
N HIS A 100 -15.62 -5.26 -26.02
CA HIS A 100 -15.02 -5.14 -27.33
C HIS A 100 -14.00 -6.27 -27.52
N THR A 101 -14.48 -7.49 -27.74
CA THR A 101 -13.67 -8.61 -28.22
C THR A 101 -13.55 -8.51 -29.74
N VAL A 102 -12.73 -7.57 -30.22
CA VAL A 102 -12.44 -7.45 -31.66
C VAL A 102 -11.02 -7.96 -31.88
N TYR A 103 -10.84 -8.90 -32.82
CA TYR A 103 -9.57 -9.55 -33.17
C TYR A 103 -8.94 -10.46 -32.09
N GLN A 104 -9.74 -11.31 -31.42
CA GLN A 104 -9.16 -12.40 -30.62
C GLN A 104 -8.41 -13.37 -31.55
N VAL A 105 -7.11 -13.56 -31.28
CA VAL A 105 -6.24 -14.49 -32.04
C VAL A 105 -6.47 -15.93 -31.57
N PHE A 106 -6.83 -16.11 -30.30
CA PHE A 106 -7.09 -17.40 -29.68
C PHE A 106 -8.53 -17.46 -29.16
N THR A 107 -9.11 -18.65 -29.22
CA THR A 107 -10.35 -18.97 -28.51
C THR A 107 -10.12 -19.03 -27.01
N ASN A 108 -11.19 -18.88 -26.20
CA ASN A 108 -11.08 -18.92 -24.73
C ASN A 108 -10.43 -20.21 -24.23
N ASP A 109 -10.73 -21.34 -24.88
CA ASP A 109 -10.16 -22.64 -24.53
C ASP A 109 -8.66 -22.70 -24.84
N GLU A 110 -8.23 -22.13 -25.97
CA GLU A 110 -6.82 -22.03 -26.33
C GLU A 110 -6.06 -21.11 -25.38
N GLU A 111 -6.63 -19.95 -25.01
CA GLU A 111 -6.04 -19.04 -24.01
C GLU A 111 -5.88 -19.73 -22.66
N TYR A 112 -6.89 -20.50 -22.21
CA TYR A 112 -6.82 -21.28 -20.98
C TYR A 112 -5.72 -22.34 -21.01
N MET A 113 -5.55 -23.02 -22.14
CA MET A 113 -4.48 -23.99 -22.32
C MET A 113 -3.10 -23.32 -22.34
N LEU A 114 -3.00 -22.13 -22.94
CA LEU A 114 -1.79 -21.30 -22.96
C LEU A 114 -1.41 -20.87 -21.54
N GLU A 115 -2.37 -20.39 -20.74
CA GLU A 115 -2.17 -19.99 -19.35
C GLU A 115 -1.61 -21.16 -18.53
N LYS A 116 -2.24 -22.33 -18.63
CA LYS A 116 -1.76 -23.56 -17.96
C LYS A 116 -0.34 -23.92 -18.35
N TYR A 117 0.01 -23.79 -19.63
CA TYR A 117 1.36 -24.05 -20.11
C TYR A 117 2.37 -23.08 -19.45
N PHE A 118 2.09 -21.78 -19.44
CA PHE A 118 2.97 -20.78 -18.82
C PHE A 118 3.12 -20.99 -17.31
N LEU A 119 2.03 -21.29 -16.59
CA LEU A 119 2.08 -21.59 -15.16
C LEU A 119 2.93 -22.83 -14.86
N ARG A 120 2.84 -23.86 -15.72
CA ARG A 120 3.67 -25.07 -15.59
C ARG A 120 5.15 -24.75 -15.80
N MET A 121 5.47 -23.98 -16.83
CA MET A 121 6.85 -23.58 -17.14
C MET A 121 7.45 -22.69 -16.04
N SER A 122 6.67 -21.75 -15.51
CA SER A 122 7.05 -20.89 -14.39
C SER A 122 7.37 -21.71 -13.13
N LYS A 123 6.55 -22.71 -12.80
CA LYS A 123 6.81 -23.62 -11.66
C LYS A 123 8.08 -24.44 -11.83
N MET A 124 8.46 -24.76 -13.06
CA MET A 124 9.70 -25.47 -13.37
C MET A 124 10.93 -24.53 -13.40
N ASN A 125 10.76 -23.25 -13.06
CA ASN A 125 11.77 -22.19 -13.13
C ASN A 125 12.43 -22.03 -14.52
N TYR A 126 11.81 -22.56 -15.57
CA TYR A 126 12.15 -22.21 -16.95
C TYR A 126 11.53 -20.83 -17.20
N GLY A 127 12.24 -19.79 -16.76
CA GLY A 127 11.87 -18.40 -17.01
C GLY A 127 11.91 -18.11 -18.50
N LEU A 128 10.84 -18.45 -19.22
CA LEU A 128 10.66 -18.07 -20.62
C LEU A 128 10.50 -16.56 -20.65
N THR A 129 11.38 -15.87 -21.37
CA THR A 129 11.15 -14.47 -21.68
C THR A 129 9.95 -14.35 -22.63
N TYR A 130 9.31 -13.18 -22.66
CA TYR A 130 8.18 -12.91 -23.56
C TYR A 130 8.49 -13.30 -25.03
N VAL A 131 9.73 -13.06 -25.47
CA VAL A 131 10.20 -13.41 -26.82
C VAL A 131 10.17 -14.93 -27.06
N GLN A 132 10.71 -15.70 -26.11
CA GLN A 132 10.74 -17.17 -26.20
C GLN A 132 9.34 -17.78 -26.17
N GLY A 133 8.43 -17.19 -25.38
CA GLY A 133 7.01 -17.59 -25.37
C GLY A 133 6.35 -17.37 -26.73
N ARG A 134 6.54 -16.19 -27.33
CA ARG A 134 5.96 -15.83 -28.63
C ARG A 134 6.48 -16.70 -29.77
N GLU A 135 7.79 -16.97 -29.78
CA GLU A 135 8.44 -17.83 -30.78
C GLU A 135 7.92 -19.28 -30.71
N ARG A 136 7.76 -19.83 -29.50
CA ARG A 136 7.20 -21.17 -29.27
C ARG A 136 5.76 -21.31 -29.75
N ILE A 137 4.99 -20.23 -29.72
CA ILE A 137 3.57 -20.19 -30.14
C ILE A 137 3.44 -19.87 -31.64
N GLY A 138 4.54 -19.48 -32.31
CA GLY A 138 4.56 -19.24 -33.76
C GLY A 138 3.90 -17.93 -34.21
N ILE A 139 3.76 -16.93 -33.33
CA ILE A 139 3.22 -15.62 -33.70
C ILE A 139 4.34 -14.75 -34.30
N PRO A 140 4.23 -14.31 -35.57
CA PRO A 140 5.28 -13.53 -36.21
C PRO A 140 5.54 -12.21 -35.47
N ILE A 141 6.81 -11.82 -35.39
CA ILE A 141 7.26 -10.54 -34.86
C ILE A 141 7.06 -9.51 -35.96
N CYS A 142 6.18 -8.53 -35.74
CA CYS A 142 6.10 -7.33 -36.57
C CYS A 142 7.23 -6.37 -36.18
#